data_AF-A0A915V0Z5-F1
#
_entry.id   AF-A0A915V0Z5-F1
#
_cell.length_a   1.000
_cell.length_b   1.000
_cell.length_c   1.000
_cell.angle_alpha   90.00
_cell.angle_beta   90.00
_cell.angle_gamma   90.00
#
_symmetry.space_group_name_H-M   'P 1'
#
loop_
_entity.id
_entity.type
_entity.pdbx_description
1 polymer ?
#
loop_
_entity_poly.entity_id
_entity_poly.type
_entity_poly.pdbx_seq_one_letter_code
_entity_poly.pdbx_strand_id
1 'polypeptide(L)'
;MVAEWTSQAGVGRHRAASYVAPLGGPEGFSTKLQAEVRSRLKRHGGQVAVIGDGAEWIGRMAERDYPNAAHIVDWYHVVQHLHQATQARFDASPRIISA
;
A
#
# COMPACT_ATOMS: atom_id res chain seq x y z
N MET A 1 -4.57 -0.08 -4.63
CA MET A 1 -4.93 1.03 -5.54
C MET A 1 -3.89 1.06 -6.66
N VAL A 2 -4.29 0.93 -7.92
CA VAL A 2 -3.36 0.95 -9.08
C VAL A 2 -3.52 2.30 -9.76
N ALA A 3 -2.46 3.10 -9.79
CA ALA A 3 -2.41 4.38 -10.50
C ALA A 3 -1.49 4.25 -11.71
N GLU A 4 -2.00 4.61 -12.89
CA GLU A 4 -1.20 4.75 -14.11
C GLU A 4 -0.64 6.17 -14.18
N TRP A 5 0.66 6.31 -14.45
CA TRP A 5 1.29 7.59 -14.75
C TRP A 5 1.88 7.55 -16.16
N THR A 6 1.50 8.49 -17.02
CA THR A 6 2.10 8.67 -18.34
C THR A 6 2.86 9.99 -18.38
N SER A 7 4.15 9.93 -18.70
CA SER A 7 5.01 11.09 -18.94
C SER A 7 4.67 11.77 -20.27
N GLN A 8 3.50 12.39 -20.37
CA GLN A 8 3.21 13.34 -21.43
C GLN A 8 2.24 14.37 -20.85
N ALA A 9 2.58 15.65 -20.99
CA ALA A 9 1.82 16.77 -20.49
C ALA A 9 0.36 16.70 -20.98
N GLY A 10 -0.51 16.15 -20.14
CA GLY A 10 -1.90 15.87 -20.47
C GLY A 10 -2.55 15.22 -19.25
N VAL A 11 -3.65 15.81 -18.79
CA VAL A 11 -4.40 15.39 -17.60
C VAL A 11 -4.53 13.86 -17.55
N GLY A 12 -3.94 13.24 -16.52
CA GLY A 12 -4.05 11.80 -16.29
C GLY A 12 -5.52 11.44 -16.07
N ARG A 13 -6.13 10.74 -17.02
CA ARG A 13 -7.50 10.24 -16.89
C ARG A 13 -7.46 9.01 -15.98
N HIS A 14 -7.95 9.13 -14.74
CA HIS A 14 -8.23 7.97 -13.91
C HIS A 14 -9.32 7.13 -14.59
N ARG A 15 -8.95 6.02 -15.23
CA ARG A 15 -9.91 5.04 -15.75
C ARG A 15 -10.55 4.29 -14.57
N ALA A 16 -11.81 3.86 -14.72
CA ALA A 16 -12.65 3.33 -13.63
C ALA A 16 -11.88 2.41 -12.64
N ALA A 17 -12.05 2.67 -11.33
CA ALA A 17 -11.52 1.80 -10.28
C ALA A 17 -12.17 0.41 -10.34
N SER A 18 -11.43 -0.62 -9.96
CA SER A 18 -11.97 -1.97 -9.74
C SER A 18 -11.42 -2.51 -8.43
N TYR A 19 -12.17 -3.44 -7.86
CA TYR A 19 -11.95 -3.93 -6.52
C TYR A 19 -12.03 -5.45 -6.51
N VAL A 20 -11.20 -6.04 -5.67
CA VAL A 20 -11.17 -7.46 -5.37
C VAL A 20 -11.24 -7.59 -3.86
N ALA A 21 -12.28 -8.26 -3.35
CA ALA A 21 -12.52 -8.41 -1.91
C ALA A 21 -12.92 -9.86 -1.56
N PRO A 22 -12.06 -10.86 -1.80
CA PRO A 22 -12.31 -12.22 -1.33
C PRO A 22 -12.35 -12.27 0.19
N LEU A 23 -13.32 -13.02 0.71
CA LEU A 23 -13.26 -13.54 2.07
C LEU A 23 -12.23 -14.67 2.10
N GLY A 24 -11.30 -14.63 3.07
CA GLY A 24 -10.24 -15.63 3.22
C GLY A 24 -8.90 -15.02 3.61
N GLY A 25 -7.84 -15.81 3.46
CA GLY A 25 -6.47 -15.40 3.79
C GLY A 25 -5.74 -14.65 2.65
N PRO A 26 -4.50 -14.21 2.91
CA PRO A 26 -3.65 -13.48 1.96
C PRO A 26 -3.48 -14.17 0.60
N GLU A 27 -3.48 -15.51 0.56
CA GLU A 27 -3.26 -16.30 -0.65
C GLU A 27 -4.45 -16.20 -1.62
N GLY A 28 -5.68 -16.30 -1.07
CA GLY A 28 -6.91 -16.14 -1.84
C GLY A 28 -7.09 -14.71 -2.35
N PHE A 29 -6.67 -13.74 -1.53
CA PHE A 29 -6.59 -12.33 -1.92
C PHE A 29 -5.61 -12.10 -3.08
N SER A 30 -4.35 -12.55 -2.91
CA SER A 30 -3.30 -12.41 -3.92
C SER A 30 -3.71 -12.99 -5.27
N THR A 31 -4.28 -14.21 -5.28
CA THR A 31 -4.69 -14.88 -6.51
C THR A 31 -5.66 -14.04 -7.32
N LYS A 32 -6.71 -13.51 -6.67
CA LYS A 32 -7.71 -12.68 -7.35
C LYS A 32 -7.16 -11.31 -7.73
N LEU A 33 -6.30 -10.73 -6.90
CA LEU A 33 -5.65 -9.45 -7.20
C LEU A 33 -4.75 -9.56 -8.43
N GLN A 34 -3.95 -10.62 -8.54
CA GLN A 34 -3.10 -10.89 -9.70
C GLN A 34 -3.91 -11.03 -10.99
N ALA A 35 -5.05 -11.72 -10.94
CA ALA A 35 -5.93 -11.84 -12.10
C ALA A 35 -6.43 -10.46 -12.58
N GLU A 36 -6.83 -9.60 -11.64
CA GLU A 36 -7.29 -8.23 -11.98
C GLU A 36 -6.15 -7.35 -12.50
N VAL A 37 -4.97 -7.38 -11.87
CA VAL A 37 -3.81 -6.62 -12.34
C VAL A 37 -3.40 -7.06 -13.74
N ARG A 38 -3.32 -8.37 -14.02
CA ARG A 38 -3.01 -8.89 -15.37
C ARG A 38 -4.06 -8.47 -16.39
N SER A 39 -5.35 -8.53 -16.03
CA SER A 39 -6.45 -8.06 -16.89
C SER A 39 -6.32 -6.58 -17.22
N ARG A 40 -5.94 -5.73 -16.25
CA ARG A 40 -5.72 -4.29 -16.45
C ARG A 40 -4.51 -4.01 -17.32
N LEU A 41 -3.36 -4.59 -17.01
CA LEU A 41 -2.14 -4.41 -17.80
C LEU A 41 -2.35 -4.87 -19.24
N LYS A 42 -3.10 -5.95 -19.49
CA LYS A 42 -3.45 -6.38 -20.86
C LYS A 42 -4.34 -5.36 -21.58
N ARG A 43 -5.28 -4.73 -20.88
CA ARG A 43 -6.23 -3.75 -21.47
C ARG A 43 -5.62 -2.35 -21.67
N HIS A 44 -4.67 -1.97 -20.83
CA HIS A 44 -4.24 -0.57 -20.70
C HIS A 44 -2.72 -0.37 -20.75
N GLY A 45 -1.92 -1.42 -20.58
CA GLY A 45 -0.47 -1.30 -20.42
C GLY A 45 -0.10 -0.71 -19.06
N GLY A 46 1.14 -0.22 -18.94
CA GLY A 46 1.61 0.51 -17.76
C GLY A 46 2.48 -0.30 -16.80
N GLN A 47 2.73 0.31 -15.63
CA GLN A 47 3.53 -0.24 -14.54
C GLN A 47 2.67 -0.48 -13.30
N VAL A 48 3.12 -1.36 -12.42
CA VAL A 48 2.43 -1.66 -11.16
C VAL A 48 3.10 -0.86 -10.03
N ALA A 49 2.27 -0.22 -9.21
CA ALA A 49 2.64 0.27 -7.89
C ALA A 49 1.69 -0.36 -6.87
N VAL A 50 2.24 -0.81 -5.74
CA VAL A 50 1.49 -1.38 -4.62
C VAL A 50 1.48 -0.37 -3.49
N ILE A 51 0.29 0.05 -3.08
CA ILE A 51 0.08 0.92 -1.90
C ILE A 51 -0.54 0.06 -0.80
N GLY A 52 0.11 -0.02 0.35
CA GLY A 52 -0.30 -0.83 1.51
C GLY A 52 -0.38 -0.03 2.81
N ASP A 53 -1.06 -0.56 3.80
CA ASP A 53 -1.27 0.07 5.12
C ASP A 53 -0.09 -0.15 6.11
N GLY A 54 0.95 -0.85 5.68
CA GLY A 54 2.08 -1.23 6.55
C GLY A 54 1.92 -2.58 7.26
N ALA A 55 0.80 -3.30 7.06
CA ALA A 55 0.66 -4.67 7.54
C ALA A 55 1.68 -5.59 6.85
N GLU A 56 2.37 -6.39 7.67
CA GLU A 56 3.48 -7.24 7.22
C GLU A 56 3.09 -8.18 6.06
N TRP A 57 1.87 -8.74 6.11
CA TRP A 57 1.40 -9.65 5.08
C TRP A 57 1.23 -8.97 3.72
N ILE A 58 0.90 -7.67 3.69
CA ILE A 58 0.81 -6.90 2.44
C ILE A 58 2.21 -6.71 1.84
N GLY A 59 3.21 -6.39 2.67
CA GLY A 59 4.60 -6.26 2.24
C GLY A 59 5.14 -7.56 1.64
N ARG A 60 5.03 -8.67 2.39
CA ARG A 60 5.47 -10.00 1.91
C ARG A 60 4.76 -10.42 0.62
N MET A 61 3.46 -10.14 0.50
CA MET A 61 2.70 -10.41 -0.72
C MET A 61 3.21 -9.54 -1.89
N ALA A 62 3.44 -8.24 -1.67
CA ALA A 62 3.91 -7.31 -2.69
C ALA A 62 5.30 -7.71 -3.22
N GLU A 63 6.22 -8.06 -2.33
CA GLU A 63 7.56 -8.57 -2.69
C GLU A 63 7.49 -9.85 -3.50
N ARG A 64 6.66 -10.81 -3.07
CA ARG A 64 6.50 -12.10 -3.75
C ARG A 64 5.86 -11.96 -5.14
N ASP A 65 4.76 -11.21 -5.23
CA ASP A 65 3.90 -11.22 -6.42
C ASP A 65 4.26 -10.11 -7.41
N TYR A 66 4.87 -9.02 -6.93
CA TYR A 66 5.21 -7.83 -7.72
C TYR A 66 6.62 -7.30 -7.35
N PRO A 67 7.69 -8.11 -7.48
CA PRO A 67 9.04 -7.73 -7.05
C PRO A 67 9.60 -6.49 -7.74
N ASN A 68 9.12 -6.17 -8.95
CA ASN A 68 9.57 -5.01 -9.73
C ASN A 68 8.64 -3.80 -9.61
N ALA A 69 7.60 -3.86 -8.78
CA ALA A 69 6.69 -2.74 -8.55
C ALA A 69 7.29 -1.74 -7.55
N ALA A 70 6.85 -0.48 -7.61
CA ALA A 70 7.05 0.44 -6.51
C ALA A 70 6.18 0.02 -5.33
N HIS A 71 6.77 -0.15 -4.14
CA HIS A 71 6.05 -0.49 -2.90
C HIS A 71 5.99 0.76 -2.02
N ILE A 72 4.77 1.21 -1.73
CA ILE A 72 4.50 2.49 -1.08
C ILE A 72 3.66 2.22 0.16
N VAL A 73 4.09 2.73 1.30
CA VAL A 73 3.28 2.70 2.53
C VAL A 73 2.36 3.91 2.51
N ASP A 74 1.10 3.71 2.87
CA ASP A 74 0.10 4.75 3.01
C ASP A 74 0.49 5.75 4.12
N TRP A 75 0.44 7.04 3.79
CA TRP A 75 0.89 8.12 4.68
C TRP A 75 0.09 8.20 5.98
N TYR A 76 -1.23 7.97 5.91
CA TYR A 76 -2.08 8.02 7.09
C TYR A 76 -1.64 6.95 8.11
N HIS A 77 -1.36 5.74 7.65
CA HIS A 77 -0.87 4.67 8.53
C HIS A 77 0.52 4.96 9.09
N VAL A 78 1.42 5.57 8.30
CA VAL A 78 2.74 6.00 8.80
C VAL A 78 2.59 6.98 9.97
N VAL A 79 1.75 8.00 9.82
CA VAL A 79 1.53 9.00 10.87
C VAL A 79 0.89 8.37 12.10
N GLN A 80 -0.08 7.47 11.91
CA GLN A 80 -0.73 6.74 13.00
C GLN A 80 0.29 5.93 13.80
N HIS A 81 1.16 5.17 13.13
CA HIS A 81 2.19 4.39 13.80
C HIS A 81 3.24 5.26 14.49
N LEU A 82 3.62 6.38 13.89
CA LEU A 82 4.53 7.35 14.51
C LEU A 82 3.97 7.93 15.81
N HIS A 83 2.68 8.29 15.80
CA HIS A 83 1.99 8.77 17.01
C HIS A 83 1.97 7.70 18.11
N GLN A 84 1.57 6.47 17.77
CA GLN A 84 1.56 5.34 18.71
C GLN A 84 2.95 5.06 19.31
N ALA A 85 4.00 5.09 18.49
CA ALA A 85 5.37 4.90 18.95
C ALA A 85 5.82 6.01 19.91
N THR A 86 5.42 7.26 19.63
CA THR A 86 5.71 8.42 20.49
C THR A 86 5.02 8.27 21.85
N GLN A 87 3.73 7.95 21.87
CA GLN A 87 2.96 7.71 23.09
C GLN A 87 3.60 6.59 23.93
N ALA A 88 3.90 5.44 23.31
CA ALA A 88 4.55 4.32 23.99
C ALA A 88 5.93 4.67 24.60
N ARG A 89 6.68 5.58 23.96
CA ARG A 89 8.02 5.97 24.41
C ARG A 89 8.02 7.08 25.46
N PHE A 90 7.08 8.01 25.39
CA PHE A 90 7.11 9.26 26.16
C PHE A 90 5.99 9.41 27.19
N ASP A 91 4.90 8.64 27.11
CA ASP A 91 3.86 8.66 28.16
C ASP A 91 4.23 7.84 29.41
N ALA A 92 5.38 7.15 29.38
CA ALA A 92 5.99 6.57 30.57
C ALA A 92 6.89 7.60 31.30
N SER A 93 6.26 8.34 32.21
CA SER A 93 6.80 9.17 33.31
C SER A 93 7.23 10.62 32.98
N PRO A 94 6.65 11.63 33.68
CA PRO A 94 7.28 12.94 33.79
C PRO A 94 8.54 12.79 34.66
N ARG A 95 9.72 12.92 34.05
CA ARG A 95 10.93 13.20 34.83
C ARG A 95 10.89 14.66 35.24
N ILE A 96 10.35 14.93 36.42
CA ILE A 96 10.64 16.19 37.11
C ILE A 96 12.12 16.13 37.48
N ILE A 97 12.94 16.88 36.74
CA ILE A 97 14.33 17.10 37.09
C ILE A 97 14.30 18.19 38.16
N SER A 98 14.35 17.77 39.42
CA SER A 98 14.62 18.67 40.55
C SER A 98 16.03 19.22 40.38
N ALA A 99 16.15 20.56 40.31
CA ALA A 99 17.41 21.29 40.34
C ALA A 99 17.90 21.47 41.78
#